data_AF-A0A7Z9L7L8-F1
#
_entry.id   AF-A0A7Z9L7L8-F1
#
_cell.length_a   1.000
_cell.length_b   1.000
_cell.length_c   1.000
_cell.angle_alpha   90.00
_cell.angle_beta   90.00
_cell.angle_gamma   90.00
#
_symmetry.space_group_name_H-M   'P 1'
#
loop_
_entity.id
_entity.type
_entity.pdbx_description
1 polymer ?
#
loop_
_entity_poly.entity_id
_entity_poly.type
_entity_poly.pdbx_seq_one_letter_code
_entity_poly.pdbx_strand_id
1 'polypeptide(L)'
;MKRPVTKAERWQHLLLPLATILAVLSLWGELTVEVKAADQEQKERRLLYVASPGVRNYLQHGGHGILVFDMDRGHQFVKRIPLAGLDEKKRPLNVKGICASARTGRAYVSTLRHLMCVDLVTDKLLWERTYEYGCDRMSMSPDGKVIYQPSLEKDVW
;
A
#
# COMPACT_ATOMS: atom_id res chain seq x y z
N MET A 1 -13.40 70.99 -50.33
CA MET A 1 -12.51 71.83 -49.49
C MET A 1 -12.47 71.20 -48.09
N LYS A 2 -11.51 70.31 -47.80
CA LYS A 2 -11.42 69.58 -46.52
C LYS A 2 -10.49 70.34 -45.57
N ARG A 3 -11.00 70.75 -44.40
CA ARG A 3 -10.21 71.40 -43.33
C ARG A 3 -9.20 70.40 -42.74
N PRO A 4 -7.97 70.82 -42.41
CA PRO A 4 -6.99 69.94 -41.78
C PRO A 4 -7.34 69.76 -40.30
N VAL A 5 -7.45 68.50 -39.87
CA VAL A 5 -7.55 68.11 -38.46
C VAL A 5 -6.18 68.37 -37.82
N THR A 6 -6.14 69.18 -36.76
CA THR A 6 -4.89 69.52 -36.06
C THR A 6 -4.49 68.40 -35.08
N LYS A 7 -3.18 68.26 -34.84
CA LYS A 7 -2.55 67.18 -34.05
C LYS A 7 -3.06 67.06 -32.60
N ALA A 8 -3.80 68.05 -32.10
CA ALA A 8 -4.33 68.14 -30.74
C ALA A 8 -5.58 67.26 -30.49
N GLU A 9 -6.39 66.99 -31.51
CA GLU A 9 -7.63 66.18 -31.34
C GLU A 9 -7.35 64.67 -31.32
N ARG A 10 -6.13 64.26 -31.70
CA ARG A 10 -5.75 62.85 -31.81
C ARG A 10 -5.37 62.19 -30.47
N TRP A 11 -5.36 62.96 -29.38
CA TRP A 11 -4.97 62.49 -28.03
C TRP A 11 -6.11 62.46 -27.02
N GLN A 12 -7.31 62.94 -27.37
CA GLN A 12 -8.46 62.92 -26.45
C GLN A 12 -9.17 61.55 -26.36
N HIS A 13 -8.98 60.65 -27.34
CA HIS A 13 -9.57 59.30 -27.29
C HIS A 13 -8.65 58.23 -26.66
N LEU A 14 -7.42 58.58 -26.31
CA LEU A 14 -6.44 57.64 -25.72
C LEU A 14 -6.34 57.73 -24.20
N LEU A 15 -6.99 58.73 -23.56
CA LEU A 15 -6.91 58.94 -22.11
C LEU A 15 -8.07 58.30 -21.32
N LEU A 16 -9.06 57.71 -21.99
CA LEU A 16 -10.23 57.09 -21.35
C LEU A 16 -10.20 55.56 -21.17
N PRO A 17 -9.34 54.73 -21.80
CA PRO A 17 -9.28 53.31 -21.48
C PRO A 17 -8.16 52.95 -20.49
N LEU A 18 -7.28 53.88 -20.10
CA LEU A 18 -6.14 53.58 -19.22
C LEU A 18 -6.47 53.71 -17.72
N ALA A 19 -7.46 54.52 -17.37
CA ALA A 19 -7.89 54.70 -15.97
C ALA A 19 -8.76 53.52 -15.45
N THR A 20 -9.38 52.73 -16.33
CA THR A 20 -10.23 51.60 -15.93
C THR A 20 -9.44 50.30 -15.77
N ILE A 21 -8.26 50.18 -16.36
CA ILE A 21 -7.44 48.96 -16.25
C ILE A 21 -6.65 48.91 -14.92
N LEU A 22 -6.36 50.05 -14.29
CA LEU A 22 -5.65 50.08 -12.99
C LEU A 22 -6.55 49.88 -11.77
N ALA A 23 -7.86 50.06 -11.88
CA ALA A 23 -8.79 49.85 -10.77
C ALA A 23 -9.21 48.38 -10.55
N VAL A 24 -8.99 47.50 -11.55
CA VAL A 24 -9.28 46.06 -11.41
C VAL A 24 -8.07 45.28 -10.86
N LEU A 25 -6.87 45.83 -10.96
CA LEU A 25 -5.63 45.21 -10.47
C LEU A 25 -5.37 45.42 -8.97
N SER A 26 -6.18 46.24 -8.27
CA SER A 26 -5.99 46.57 -6.85
C SER A 26 -6.88 45.76 -5.89
N LEU A 27 -7.67 44.80 -6.41
CA LEU A 27 -8.56 43.92 -5.62
C LEU A 27 -8.11 42.45 -5.59
N TRP A 28 -6.87 42.16 -6.00
CA TRP A 28 -6.22 40.90 -5.68
C TRP A 28 -5.45 41.05 -4.37
N GLY A 29 -6.18 41.50 -3.33
CA GLY A 29 -5.69 41.46 -1.96
C GLY A 29 -5.37 40.01 -1.62
N GLU A 30 -4.14 39.80 -1.20
CA GLU A 30 -3.55 38.52 -0.82
C GLU A 30 -4.46 37.78 0.16
N LEU A 31 -5.27 36.85 -0.35
CA LEU A 31 -5.83 35.80 0.47
C LEU A 31 -4.73 34.75 0.65
N THR A 32 -3.77 35.04 1.52
CA THR A 32 -2.90 34.00 2.06
C THR A 32 -3.77 33.11 2.93
N VAL A 33 -4.33 32.07 2.32
CA VAL A 33 -4.88 30.96 3.09
C VAL A 33 -3.69 30.32 3.77
N GLU A 34 -3.51 30.65 5.05
CA GLU A 34 -2.61 29.94 5.93
C GLU A 34 -3.20 28.53 6.09
N VAL A 35 -2.86 27.65 5.14
CA VAL A 35 -3.10 26.22 5.28
C VAL A 35 -2.20 25.80 6.44
N LYS A 36 -2.75 25.85 7.65
CA LYS A 36 -2.22 25.04 8.75
C LYS A 36 -2.21 23.63 8.20
N ALA A 37 -1.03 23.14 7.83
CA ALA A 37 -0.78 21.73 7.73
C ALA A 37 -1.19 21.20 9.10
N ALA A 38 -2.39 20.62 9.16
CA ALA A 38 -2.76 19.85 10.33
C ALA A 38 -1.68 18.79 10.40
N ASP A 39 -0.86 18.87 11.43
CA ASP A 39 0.04 17.81 11.82
C ASP A 39 -0.89 16.66 12.26
N GLN A 40 -1.44 15.98 11.25
CA GLN A 40 -2.16 14.74 11.44
C GLN A 40 -1.07 13.79 11.85
N GLU A 41 -0.82 13.73 13.16
CA GLU A 41 -0.06 12.66 13.78
C GLU A 41 -0.54 11.38 13.11
N GLN A 42 0.30 10.83 12.22
CA GLN A 42 -0.13 9.82 11.27
C GLN A 42 -0.37 8.58 12.10
N LYS A 43 -1.60 8.43 12.57
CA LYS A 43 -1.98 7.42 13.54
C LYS A 43 -1.50 6.08 13.01
N GLU A 44 -0.73 5.38 13.83
CA GLU A 44 -0.20 4.06 13.49
C GLU A 44 -1.35 3.18 13.00
N ARG A 45 -1.23 2.70 11.76
CA ARG A 45 -2.27 1.90 11.13
C ARG A 45 -2.06 0.44 11.50
N ARG A 46 -3.01 -0.15 12.22
CA ARG A 46 -2.91 -1.56 12.65
C ARG A 46 -3.58 -2.47 11.62
N LEU A 47 -2.78 -3.35 11.03
CA LEU A 47 -3.22 -4.30 10.01
C LEU A 47 -3.11 -5.74 10.52
N LEU A 48 -4.15 -6.53 10.26
CA LEU A 48 -4.17 -7.97 10.52
C LEU A 48 -3.89 -8.73 9.22
N TYR A 49 -2.86 -9.58 9.23
CA TYR A 49 -2.46 -10.42 8.10
C TYR A 49 -2.84 -11.88 8.39
N VAL A 50 -3.62 -12.50 7.52
CA VAL A 50 -4.12 -13.87 7.68
C VAL A 50 -3.77 -14.69 6.45
N ALA A 51 -2.91 -15.69 6.59
CA ALA A 51 -2.60 -16.62 5.51
C ALA A 51 -3.69 -17.68 5.34
N SER A 52 -4.09 -17.94 4.10
CA SER A 52 -5.19 -18.85 3.72
C SER A 52 -4.78 -19.69 2.49
N PRO A 53 -5.25 -20.94 2.34
CA PRO A 53 -6.28 -21.65 3.12
C PRO A 53 -5.78 -22.20 4.47
N GLY A 54 -6.51 -21.91 5.55
CA GLY A 54 -6.18 -22.39 6.91
C GLY A 54 -6.92 -23.65 7.37
N VAL A 55 -7.93 -24.10 6.61
CA VAL A 55 -8.66 -25.35 6.85
C VAL A 55 -8.41 -26.28 5.68
N ARG A 56 -7.47 -27.20 5.83
CA ARG A 56 -6.99 -28.04 4.72
C ARG A 56 -6.66 -27.13 3.53
N ASN A 57 -7.00 -27.52 2.31
CA ASN A 57 -6.86 -26.70 1.10
C ASN A 57 -8.19 -26.11 0.61
N TYR A 58 -9.13 -25.84 1.53
CA TYR A 58 -10.47 -25.39 1.20
C TYR A 58 -10.53 -23.88 0.92
N LEU A 59 -10.85 -23.53 -0.33
CA LEU A 59 -10.84 -22.14 -0.79
C LEU A 59 -12.10 -21.36 -0.41
N GLN A 60 -13.19 -22.02 -0.03
CA GLN A 60 -14.41 -21.33 0.39
C GLN A 60 -14.23 -20.52 1.69
N HIS A 61 -13.18 -20.80 2.48
CA HIS A 61 -12.88 -20.10 3.73
C HIS A 61 -11.86 -18.97 3.55
N GLY A 62 -12.03 -18.16 2.51
CA GLY A 62 -11.21 -16.96 2.27
C GLY A 62 -10.14 -17.11 1.17
N GLY A 63 -10.20 -18.15 0.35
CA GLY A 63 -9.37 -18.31 -0.85
C GLY A 63 -7.90 -18.58 -0.56
N HIS A 64 -7.03 -18.24 -1.52
CA HIS A 64 -5.58 -18.47 -1.46
C HIS A 64 -4.82 -17.15 -1.32
N GLY A 65 -3.81 -17.09 -0.44
CA GLY A 65 -2.95 -15.91 -0.24
C GLY A 65 -2.99 -15.35 1.18
N ILE A 66 -2.38 -14.19 1.39
CA ILE A 66 -2.46 -13.44 2.65
C ILE A 66 -3.58 -12.39 2.52
N LEU A 67 -4.61 -12.52 3.36
CA LEU A 67 -5.66 -11.54 3.52
C LEU A 67 -5.19 -10.44 4.47
N VAL A 68 -5.40 -9.18 4.10
CA VAL A 68 -5.03 -8.03 4.93
C VAL A 68 -6.31 -7.31 5.34
N PHE A 69 -6.47 -7.09 6.64
CA PHE A 69 -7.62 -6.40 7.22
C PHE A 69 -7.17 -5.19 8.04
N ASP A 70 -7.98 -4.14 8.05
CA ASP A 70 -7.74 -2.94 8.83
C ASP A 70 -8.41 -3.05 10.19
N MET A 71 -7.62 -3.22 11.25
CA MET A 71 -8.15 -3.45 12.60
C MET A 71 -8.87 -2.23 13.16
N ASP A 72 -8.45 -1.03 12.76
CA ASP A 72 -9.02 0.23 13.23
C ASP A 72 -10.31 0.61 12.49
N ARG A 73 -10.61 -0.08 11.38
CA ARG A 73 -11.83 0.09 10.58
C ARG A 73 -12.73 -1.15 10.63
N GLY A 74 -12.86 -1.75 11.81
CA GLY A 74 -13.76 -2.89 12.02
C GLY A 74 -13.35 -4.15 11.25
N HIS A 75 -12.04 -4.38 11.08
CA HIS A 75 -11.50 -5.49 10.28
C HIS A 75 -11.95 -5.45 8.81
N GLN A 76 -12.08 -4.25 8.23
CA GLN A 76 -12.39 -4.12 6.82
C GLN A 76 -11.31 -4.79 5.96
N PHE A 77 -11.71 -5.58 4.96
CA PHE A 77 -10.78 -6.15 3.98
C PHE A 77 -10.07 -5.03 3.20
N VAL A 78 -8.75 -5.05 3.21
CA VAL A 78 -7.90 -4.07 2.53
C VAL A 78 -7.44 -4.62 1.20
N LYS A 79 -6.79 -5.78 1.22
CA LYS A 79 -6.19 -6.39 0.03
C LYS A 79 -5.89 -7.87 0.25
N ARG A 80 -5.55 -8.54 -0.85
CA ARG A 80 -5.00 -9.89 -0.85
C ARG A 80 -3.61 -9.85 -1.47
N ILE A 81 -2.63 -10.41 -0.77
CA ILE A 81 -1.29 -10.63 -1.28
C ILE A 81 -1.25 -12.06 -1.86
N PRO A 82 -0.94 -12.22 -3.16
CA PRO A 82 -0.85 -13.55 -3.76
C PRO A 82 0.32 -14.34 -3.17
N LEU A 83 0.10 -15.64 -2.98
CA LEU A 83 1.13 -16.59 -2.57
C LEU A 83 1.37 -17.63 -3.66
N ALA A 84 2.56 -18.22 -3.65
CA ALA A 84 2.80 -19.50 -4.30
C ALA A 84 2.23 -20.62 -3.41
N GLY A 85 2.92 -21.74 -3.22
CA GLY A 85 2.43 -22.80 -2.33
C GLY A 85 1.40 -23.71 -3.02
N LEU A 86 1.65 -24.04 -4.28
CA LEU A 86 0.79 -24.94 -5.04
C LEU A 86 1.36 -26.37 -5.08
N ASP A 87 0.48 -27.34 -5.26
CA ASP A 87 0.84 -28.72 -5.59
C ASP A 87 1.18 -28.89 -7.08
N GLU A 88 1.55 -30.11 -7.47
CA GLU A 88 1.93 -30.47 -8.84
C GLU A 88 0.77 -30.24 -9.83
N LYS A 89 -0.47 -30.25 -9.35
CA LYS A 89 -1.70 -29.99 -10.12
C LYS A 89 -2.13 -28.52 -10.05
N LYS A 90 -1.25 -27.62 -9.60
CA LYS A 90 -1.49 -26.18 -9.45
C LYS A 90 -2.61 -25.83 -8.47
N ARG A 91 -2.89 -26.68 -7.49
CA ARG A 91 -3.88 -26.43 -6.44
C ARG A 91 -3.20 -25.90 -5.19
N PRO A 92 -3.78 -24.91 -4.48
CA PRO A 92 -3.26 -24.44 -3.20
C PRO A 92 -3.04 -25.57 -2.19
N LEU A 93 -1.90 -25.55 -1.52
CA LEU A 93 -1.63 -26.40 -0.36
C LEU A 93 -2.21 -25.76 0.91
N ASN A 94 -2.49 -26.61 1.90
CA ASN A 94 -2.91 -26.16 3.22
C ASN A 94 -1.81 -25.31 3.88
N VAL A 95 -2.16 -24.10 4.32
CA VAL A 95 -1.26 -23.25 5.11
C VAL A 95 -1.14 -23.85 6.51
N LYS A 96 0.08 -23.98 6.99
CA LYS A 96 0.38 -24.51 8.31
C LYS A 96 0.67 -23.39 9.31
N GLY A 97 1.47 -22.40 8.93
CA GLY A 97 1.80 -21.27 9.79
C GLY A 97 2.12 -19.98 9.03
N ILE A 98 2.08 -18.87 9.78
CA ILE A 98 2.54 -17.56 9.35
C ILE A 98 3.31 -16.91 10.51
N CYS A 99 4.45 -16.27 10.21
CA CYS A 99 5.13 -15.35 11.12
C CYS A 99 5.66 -14.15 10.34
N ALA A 100 5.99 -13.06 11.02
CA ALA A 100 6.49 -11.85 10.40
C ALA A 100 7.53 -11.15 11.29
N SER A 101 8.34 -10.30 10.68
CA SER A 101 9.33 -9.49 11.39
C SER A 101 9.25 -8.04 10.91
N ALA A 102 8.88 -7.14 11.83
CA ALA A 102 8.86 -5.71 11.58
C ALA A 102 10.26 -5.16 11.26
N ARG A 103 11.31 -5.77 11.82
CA ARG A 103 12.71 -5.38 11.55
C ARG A 103 13.13 -5.62 10.10
N THR A 104 12.65 -6.71 9.50
CA THR A 104 13.01 -7.08 8.12
C THR A 104 11.95 -6.65 7.11
N GLY A 105 10.75 -6.26 7.56
CA GLY A 105 9.62 -5.95 6.68
C GLY A 105 9.11 -7.17 5.92
N ARG A 106 9.27 -8.38 6.50
CA ARG A 106 8.93 -9.65 5.84
C ARG A 106 7.85 -10.41 6.58
N ALA A 107 7.02 -11.13 5.81
CA ALA A 107 6.18 -12.20 6.30
C ALA A 107 6.63 -13.54 5.69
N TYR A 108 6.44 -14.61 6.45
CA TYR A 108 6.81 -15.95 6.06
C TYR A 108 5.63 -16.87 6.27
N VAL A 109 5.33 -17.68 5.26
CA VAL A 109 4.16 -18.57 5.27
C VAL A 109 4.61 -19.98 4.96
N SER A 110 4.29 -20.91 5.84
CA SER A 110 4.50 -22.33 5.60
C SER A 110 3.23 -23.00 5.09
N THR A 111 3.38 -23.94 4.18
CA THR A 111 2.34 -24.89 3.76
C THR A 111 2.76 -26.29 4.18
N LEU A 112 2.03 -27.33 3.76
CA LEU A 112 2.47 -28.72 3.98
C LEU A 112 3.86 -29.03 3.42
N ARG A 113 4.35 -28.26 2.45
CA ARG A 113 5.62 -28.56 1.75
C ARG A 113 6.60 -27.39 1.67
N HIS A 114 6.06 -26.18 1.56
CA HIS A 114 6.84 -25.02 1.18
C HIS A 114 6.89 -23.98 2.27
N LEU A 115 8.03 -23.31 2.39
CA LEU A 115 8.20 -22.06 3.11
C LEU A 115 8.34 -20.91 2.09
N MET A 116 7.53 -19.87 2.24
CA MET A 116 7.55 -18.69 1.39
C MET A 116 7.97 -17.46 2.17
N CYS A 117 8.60 -16.50 1.50
CA CYS A 117 8.90 -15.17 2.05
C CYS A 117 8.27 -14.09 1.18
N VAL A 118 7.57 -13.16 1.84
CA VAL A 118 6.86 -12.05 1.23
C VAL A 118 7.42 -10.75 1.78
N ASP A 119 7.69 -9.80 0.89
CA ASP A 119 7.95 -8.41 1.22
C ASP A 119 6.62 -7.70 1.57
N LEU A 120 6.49 -7.19 2.79
CA LEU A 120 5.24 -6.56 3.26
C LEU A 120 5.04 -5.13 2.77
N VAL A 121 6.08 -4.50 2.21
CA VAL A 121 6.03 -3.13 1.68
C VAL A 121 5.51 -3.14 0.25
N THR A 122 6.00 -4.09 -0.54
CA THR A 122 5.73 -4.22 -1.98
C THR A 122 4.75 -5.33 -2.32
N ASP A 123 4.34 -6.13 -1.33
CA ASP A 123 3.49 -7.31 -1.47
C ASP A 123 4.06 -8.40 -2.39
N LYS A 124 5.37 -8.41 -2.61
CA LYS A 124 6.02 -9.35 -3.52
C LYS A 124 6.45 -10.62 -2.81
N LEU A 125 6.11 -11.77 -3.40
CA LEU A 125 6.78 -13.03 -3.09
C LEU A 125 8.25 -12.92 -3.52
N LEU A 126 9.18 -13.09 -2.58
CA LEU A 126 10.61 -13.05 -2.86
C LEU A 126 11.16 -14.41 -3.24
N TRP A 127 10.73 -15.44 -2.52
CA TRP A 127 11.18 -16.80 -2.71
C TRP A 127 10.20 -17.80 -2.11
N GLU A 128 10.27 -19.02 -2.63
CA GLU A 128 9.60 -20.23 -2.15
C GLU A 128 10.65 -21.33 -2.04
N ARG A 129 10.65 -22.07 -0.93
CA ARG A 129 11.56 -23.19 -0.67
C ARG A 129 10.76 -24.43 -0.35
N THR A 130 11.08 -25.52 -1.03
CA THR A 130 10.51 -26.85 -0.79
C THR A 130 11.36 -27.61 0.22
N TYR A 131 10.70 -28.28 1.17
CA TYR A 131 11.35 -29.12 2.17
C TYR A 131 10.92 -30.57 1.97
N GLU A 132 11.90 -31.49 2.01
CA GLU A 132 11.70 -32.93 1.81
C GLU A 132 10.68 -33.52 2.79
N TYR A 133 10.82 -33.20 4.07
CA TYR A 133 9.92 -33.65 5.14
C TYR A 133 8.72 -32.72 5.37
N GLY A 134 8.49 -31.78 4.45
CA GLY A 134 7.43 -30.79 4.56
C GLY A 134 7.68 -29.73 5.64
N CYS A 135 6.63 -28.97 5.96
CA CYS A 135 6.69 -27.89 6.93
C CYS A 135 5.45 -27.90 7.85
N ASP A 136 5.64 -27.62 9.15
CA ASP A 136 4.58 -27.26 10.09
C ASP A 136 4.67 -25.77 10.48
N ARG A 137 4.08 -25.38 11.62
CA ARG A 137 4.02 -24.02 12.16
C ARG A 137 5.40 -23.57 12.61
N MET A 138 5.96 -22.58 11.94
CA MET A 138 7.26 -22.02 12.31
C MET A 138 7.17 -21.04 13.49
N SER A 139 8.33 -20.76 14.08
CA SER A 139 8.59 -19.56 14.88
C SER A 139 9.84 -18.82 14.39
N MET A 140 10.07 -17.61 14.89
CA MET A 140 11.17 -16.74 14.44
C MET A 140 11.91 -16.10 15.61
N SER A 141 13.22 -15.90 15.47
CA SER A 141 14.00 -15.10 16.42
C SER A 141 13.54 -13.62 16.42
N PRO A 142 13.64 -12.90 17.55
CA PRO A 142 13.20 -11.49 17.63
C PRO A 142 13.89 -10.54 16.64
N ASP A 143 15.11 -10.87 16.22
CA ASP A 143 15.86 -10.09 15.23
C ASP A 143 15.50 -10.43 13.77
N GLY A 144 14.68 -11.46 13.54
CA GLY A 144 14.24 -11.92 12.23
C GLY A 144 15.29 -12.67 11.42
N LYS A 145 16.43 -13.04 12.03
CA LYS A 145 17.53 -13.71 11.32
C LYS A 145 17.41 -15.22 11.27
N VAL A 146 16.69 -15.83 12.21
CA VAL A 146 16.54 -17.28 12.33
C VAL A 146 15.07 -17.66 12.30
N ILE A 147 14.73 -18.65 11.47
CA ILE A 147 13.41 -19.26 11.41
C ILE A 147 13.55 -20.70 11.90
N TYR A 148 12.75 -21.06 12.90
CA TYR A 148 12.61 -22.42 13.40
C TYR A 148 11.44 -23.07 12.66
N GLN A 149 11.75 -23.83 11.60
CA GLN A 149 10.77 -24.47 10.74
C GLN A 149 10.74 -25.97 11.01
N PRO A 150 9.78 -26.47 11.80
CA PRO A 150 9.63 -27.90 12.04
C PRO A 150 9.17 -28.62 10.78
N SER A 151 9.50 -29.91 10.67
CA SER A 151 8.97 -30.80 9.64
C SER A 151 7.47 -31.07 9.81
N LEU A 152 6.81 -31.60 8.78
CA LEU A 152 5.38 -31.93 8.83
C LEU A 152 5.14 -33.30 9.48
N GLU A 153 4.75 -33.34 10.76
CA GLU A 153 4.15 -34.52 11.43
C GLU A 153 4.91 -35.85 11.14
N LYS A 154 6.24 -35.85 11.33
CA LYS A 154 7.14 -37.01 11.17
C LYS A 154 7.94 -37.32 12.44
N ASP A 155 8.72 -38.39 12.38
CA ASP A 155 9.71 -38.79 13.40
C ASP A 155 10.95 -37.87 13.46
N VAL A 156 10.98 -36.81 12.63
CA VAL A 156 12.03 -35.80 12.58
C VAL A 156 11.42 -34.44 12.90
N TRP A 157 12.02 -33.66 13.81
CA TRP A 157 11.49 -32.36 14.25
C TRP A 157 12.35 -31.20 13.75
#